data_AF-A0A6B3KH91-F1
#
_entry.id   AF-A0A6B3KH91-F1
#
_cell.length_a   1.000
_cell.length_b   1.000
_cell.length_c   1.000
_cell.angle_alpha   90.00
_cell.angle_beta   90.00
_cell.angle_gamma   90.00
#
_symmetry.space_group_name_H-M   'P 1'
#
loop_
_entity.id
_entity.type
_entity.pdbx_description
1 polymer ?
#
loop_
_entity_poly.entity_id
_entity_poly.type
_entity_poly.pdbx_seq_one_letter_code
_entity_poly.pdbx_strand_id
1 'polypeptide(L)'
;MNPHLPLEIVGQIMQEVQHFADAPQAFFEAWKRGVEIAGAEWFGEGTPEGLNQAKSKWDLRPNVLRINDALGVLSSGERMFLSAMVSFYNARDGGAMLKRCHFHGLSDFDGLDLERRKVIADLLVNYSGW
;
A
#
# COMPACT_ATOMS: atom_id res chain seq x y z
N MET A 1 0.78 -7.89 44.84
CA MET A 1 -0.41 -8.40 44.13
C MET A 1 -0.09 -8.38 42.64
N ASN A 2 0.09 -9.55 42.02
CA ASN A 2 0.12 -9.64 40.56
C ASN A 2 -1.34 -9.54 40.08
N PRO A 3 -1.74 -8.52 39.32
CA PRO A 3 -3.00 -8.61 38.61
C PRO A 3 -2.82 -9.66 37.52
N HIS A 4 -3.39 -10.85 37.72
CA HIS A 4 -3.53 -11.81 36.64
C HIS A 4 -4.41 -11.18 35.57
N LEU A 5 -3.81 -10.87 34.41
CA LEU A 5 -4.56 -10.43 33.24
C LEU A 5 -5.58 -11.52 32.86
N PRO A 6 -6.85 -11.16 32.60
CA PRO A 6 -7.83 -12.10 32.08
C PRO A 6 -7.31 -12.80 30.81
N LEU A 7 -7.60 -14.09 30.67
CA LEU A 7 -7.15 -14.92 29.53
C LEU A 7 -7.53 -14.33 28.16
N GLU A 8 -8.69 -13.67 28.07
CA GLU A 8 -9.14 -12.98 26.86
C GLU A 8 -8.19 -11.85 26.45
N ILE A 9 -7.72 -11.05 27.42
CA ILE A 9 -6.79 -9.95 27.18
C ILE A 9 -5.43 -10.50 26.75
N VAL A 10 -4.98 -11.59 27.36
CA VAL A 10 -3.75 -12.29 26.95
C VAL A 10 -3.87 -12.77 25.50
N GLY A 11 -5.01 -13.35 25.12
CA GLY A 11 -5.28 -13.78 23.75
C GLY A 11 -5.24 -12.63 22.73
N GLN A 12 -5.85 -11.48 23.05
CA GLN A 12 -5.82 -10.28 22.21
C GLN A 12 -4.39 -9.75 22.02
N ILE A 13 -3.61 -9.67 23.11
CA ILE A 13 -2.21 -9.23 23.05
C ILE A 13 -1.39 -10.18 22.16
N MET A 14 -1.57 -11.50 22.31
CA MET A 14 -0.85 -12.48 21.47
C MET A 14 -1.22 -12.35 20.00
N GLN A 15 -2.50 -12.09 19.69
CA GLN A 15 -2.96 -11.85 18.32
C GLN A 15 -2.32 -10.59 17.72
N GLU A 16 -2.29 -9.48 18.45
CA GLU A 16 -1.66 -8.24 17.99
C GLU A 16 -0.14 -8.41 17.79
N VAL A 17 0.54 -9.04 18.74
CA VAL A 17 1.99 -9.30 18.65
C VAL A 17 2.30 -10.17 17.42
N GLN A 18 1.53 -11.24 17.20
CA GLN A 18 1.72 -12.10 16.03
C GLN A 18 1.45 -11.33 14.73
N HIS A 19 0.35 -10.58 14.67
CA HIS A 19 0.01 -9.74 13.51
C HIS A 19 1.16 -8.80 13.14
N PHE A 20 1.67 -8.02 14.10
CA PHE A 20 2.74 -7.05 13.83
C PHE A 20 4.10 -7.70 13.56
N ALA A 21 4.33 -8.94 14.00
CA ALA A 21 5.50 -9.72 13.60
C ALA A 21 5.43 -10.15 12.13
N ASP A 22 4.24 -10.49 11.63
CA ASP A 22 4.02 -10.95 10.25
C ASP A 22 3.77 -9.79 9.26
N ALA A 23 3.35 -8.63 9.77
CA ALA A 23 2.95 -7.46 9.00
C ALA A 23 4.00 -6.99 7.97
N PRO A 24 5.32 -6.95 8.23
CA PRO A 24 6.29 -6.54 7.21
C PRO A 24 6.28 -7.42 5.95
N GLN A 25 6.16 -8.74 6.10
CA GLN A 25 6.08 -9.65 4.97
C GLN A 25 4.74 -9.51 4.25
N ALA A 26 3.64 -9.48 5.00
CA ALA A 26 2.30 -9.30 4.44
C ALA A 26 2.16 -7.97 3.68
N PHE A 27 2.77 -6.89 4.19
CA PHE A 27 2.87 -5.61 3.50
C PHE A 27 3.62 -5.72 2.19
N PHE A 28 4.78 -6.40 2.17
CA PHE A 28 5.55 -6.58 0.94
C PHE A 28 4.76 -7.37 -0.12
N GLU A 29 4.08 -8.45 0.25
CA GLU A 29 3.25 -9.22 -0.69
C GLU A 29 2.08 -8.38 -1.23
N ALA A 30 1.42 -7.61 -0.37
CA ALA A 30 0.37 -6.67 -0.78
C ALA A 30 0.91 -5.57 -1.70
N TRP A 31 2.09 -5.03 -1.39
CA TRP A 31 2.78 -4.03 -2.21
C TRP A 31 3.12 -4.58 -3.59
N LYS A 32 3.71 -5.78 -3.66
CA LYS A 32 4.08 -6.46 -4.90
C LYS A 32 2.85 -6.73 -5.78
N ARG A 33 1.75 -7.19 -5.19
CA ARG A 33 0.45 -7.33 -5.89
C ARG A 33 -0.08 -5.99 -6.39
N GLY A 34 0.07 -4.93 -5.59
CA GLY A 34 -0.29 -3.58 -6.00
C GLY A 34 0.51 -3.10 -7.21
N VAL A 35 1.82 -3.35 -7.24
CA VAL A 35 2.69 -3.05 -8.38
C VAL A 35 2.29 -3.83 -9.62
N GLU A 36 1.93 -5.11 -9.47
CA GLU A 36 1.43 -5.93 -10.59
C GLU A 36 0.15 -5.34 -11.21
N ILE A 37 -0.80 -4.88 -10.38
CA ILE A 37 -2.05 -4.25 -10.85
C ILE A 37 -1.83 -2.85 -11.44
N ALA A 38 -0.90 -2.09 -10.86
CA ALA A 38 -0.62 -0.72 -11.29
C ALA A 38 0.23 -0.65 -12.57
N GLY A 39 1.09 -1.64 -12.78
CA GLY A 39 2.09 -1.67 -13.84
C GLY A 39 3.51 -1.57 -13.28
N ALA A 40 4.37 -2.50 -13.67
CA ALA A 40 5.76 -2.56 -13.22
C ALA A 40 6.56 -1.31 -13.63
N GLU A 41 6.17 -0.63 -14.72
CA GLU A 41 6.83 0.56 -15.26
C GLU A 41 6.83 1.76 -14.31
N TRP A 42 6.00 1.74 -13.27
CA TRP A 42 5.90 2.81 -12.27
C TRP A 42 6.80 2.58 -11.05
N PHE A 43 7.45 1.42 -10.93
CA PHE A 43 8.16 1.01 -9.72
C PHE A 43 9.51 0.36 -10.02
N GLY A 44 10.46 0.47 -9.09
CA GLY A 44 11.75 -0.22 -9.16
C GLY A 44 12.49 0.05 -10.47
N GLU A 45 12.93 -1.02 -11.12
CA GLU A 45 13.59 -0.99 -12.44
C GLU A 45 12.64 -0.72 -13.61
N GLY A 46 11.33 -0.70 -13.38
CA GLY A 46 10.33 -0.44 -14.42
C GLY A 46 10.03 -1.64 -15.32
N THR A 47 10.42 -2.85 -14.94
CA THR A 47 10.34 -4.06 -15.79
C THR A 47 9.57 -5.20 -15.11
N PRO A 48 8.88 -6.07 -15.88
CA PRO A 48 8.30 -7.30 -15.35
C PRO A 48 9.32 -8.20 -14.65
N GLU A 49 10.55 -8.27 -15.16
CA GLU A 49 11.63 -9.06 -14.57
C GLU A 49 12.03 -8.53 -13.20
N GLY A 50 12.16 -7.20 -13.05
CA GLY A 50 12.44 -6.56 -11.77
C GLY A 50 11.33 -6.80 -10.75
N LEU A 51 10.07 -6.73 -11.19
CA LEU A 51 8.92 -7.10 -10.35
C LEU A 51 9.01 -8.55 -9.86
N ASN A 52 9.26 -9.49 -10.76
CA ASN A 52 9.34 -10.91 -10.41
C ASN A 52 10.48 -11.20 -9.42
N GLN A 53 11.64 -10.56 -9.61
CA GLN A 53 12.84 -10.80 -8.81
C GLN A 53 12.87 -10.05 -7.47
N ALA A 54 12.04 -9.00 -7.30
CA ALA A 54 11.96 -8.21 -6.08
C ALA A 54 11.86 -9.09 -4.81
N LYS A 55 12.68 -8.76 -3.81
CA LYS A 55 12.80 -9.45 -2.53
C LYS A 55 12.30 -8.61 -1.36
N SER A 56 12.09 -7.32 -1.59
CA SER A 56 11.60 -6.38 -0.59
C SER A 56 10.84 -5.22 -1.23
N LYS A 57 10.08 -4.48 -0.42
CA LYS A 57 9.41 -3.25 -0.85
C LYS A 57 10.39 -2.18 -1.39
N TRP A 58 11.66 -2.25 -1.00
CA TRP A 58 12.71 -1.33 -1.47
C TRP A 58 13.09 -1.56 -2.93
N ASP A 59 12.96 -2.78 -3.43
CA ASP A 59 13.20 -3.11 -4.84
C ASP A 59 12.08 -2.54 -5.74
N LEU A 60 10.92 -2.24 -5.14
CA LEU A 60 9.71 -1.78 -5.80
C LEU A 60 9.33 -0.37 -5.35
N ARG A 61 10.31 0.50 -5.12
CA ARG A 61 10.05 1.91 -4.80
C ARG A 61 9.33 2.59 -5.98
N PRO A 62 8.34 3.45 -5.73
CA PRO A 62 7.64 4.15 -6.79
C PRO A 62 8.56 5.19 -7.44
N ASN A 63 8.50 5.30 -8.76
CA ASN A 63 9.06 6.42 -9.50
C ASN A 63 8.09 7.61 -9.42
N VAL A 64 8.14 8.31 -8.28
CA VAL A 64 7.21 9.39 -7.93
C VAL A 64 7.12 10.46 -9.01
N LEU A 65 8.26 10.86 -9.60
CA LEU A 65 8.30 11.86 -10.67
C LEU A 65 7.51 11.39 -11.89
N ARG A 66 7.81 10.18 -12.37
CA ARG A 66 7.15 9.60 -13.54
C ARG A 66 5.64 9.41 -13.32
N ILE A 67 5.25 8.93 -12.14
CA ILE A 67 3.83 8.78 -11.76
C ILE A 67 3.15 10.14 -11.77
N ASN A 68 3.76 11.16 -11.15
CA ASN A 68 3.21 12.51 -11.05
C ASN A 68 2.93 13.15 -12.41
N ASP A 69 3.80 12.92 -13.38
CA ASP A 69 3.70 13.43 -14.74
C ASP A 69 2.60 12.70 -15.54
N ALA A 70 2.39 11.42 -15.26
CA ALA A 70 1.39 10.59 -15.94
C ALA A 70 -0.04 10.76 -15.41
N LEU A 71 -0.27 11.36 -14.23
CA LEU A 71 -1.61 11.47 -13.62
C LEU A 71 -2.68 12.09 -14.54
N GLY A 72 -2.28 12.97 -15.46
CA GLY A 72 -3.21 13.65 -16.38
C GLY A 72 -3.76 12.78 -17.51
N VAL A 73 -3.11 11.64 -17.80
CA VAL A 73 -3.49 10.75 -18.91
C VAL A 73 -4.04 9.40 -18.43
N LEU A 74 -3.83 9.06 -17.15
CA LEU A 74 -4.37 7.87 -16.52
C LEU A 74 -5.88 8.00 -16.29
N SER A 75 -6.59 6.87 -16.32
CA SER A 75 -8.00 6.83 -15.93
C SER A 75 -8.17 7.26 -14.47
N SER A 76 -9.41 7.61 -14.08
CA SER A 76 -9.71 8.03 -12.71
C SER A 76 -9.35 6.97 -11.67
N GLY A 77 -9.61 5.69 -11.97
CA GLY A 77 -9.27 4.57 -11.09
C GLY A 77 -7.76 4.34 -10.97
N GLU A 78 -7.03 4.38 -12.08
CA GLU A 78 -5.57 4.18 -12.09
C GLU A 78 -4.84 5.28 -11.32
N ARG A 79 -5.17 6.56 -11.59
CA ARG A 79 -4.54 7.69 -10.89
C ARG A 79 -4.86 7.67 -9.40
N MET A 80 -6.08 7.29 -9.01
CA MET A 80 -6.47 7.17 -7.61
C MET A 80 -5.68 6.06 -6.91
N PHE A 81 -5.60 4.89 -7.54
CA PHE A 81 -4.88 3.74 -7.02
C PHE A 81 -3.37 4.00 -6.88
N LEU A 82 -2.72 4.52 -7.93
CA LEU A 82 -1.30 4.89 -7.89
C LEU A 82 -1.01 5.95 -6.82
N SER A 83 -1.87 6.97 -6.70
CA SER A 83 -1.72 8.01 -5.67
C SER A 83 -1.86 7.43 -4.25
N ALA A 84 -2.78 6.47 -4.05
CA ALA A 84 -2.93 5.77 -2.77
C ALA A 84 -1.69 4.92 -2.45
N MET A 85 -1.15 4.18 -3.43
CA MET A 85 0.10 3.42 -3.25
C MET A 85 1.27 4.34 -2.88
N VAL A 86 1.46 5.45 -3.61
CA VAL A 86 2.52 6.43 -3.30
C VAL A 86 2.35 7.00 -1.89
N SER A 87 1.14 7.10 -1.35
CA SER A 87 0.90 7.61 0.02
C SER A 87 1.47 6.71 1.12
N PHE A 88 1.55 5.39 0.90
CA PHE A 88 2.23 4.46 1.83
C PHE A 88 3.75 4.59 1.77
N TYR A 89 4.30 4.94 0.60
CA TYR A 89 5.72 5.22 0.41
C TYR A 89 6.13 6.58 1.01
N ASN A 90 5.36 7.61 0.67
CA ASN A 90 5.60 8.99 1.07
C ASN A 90 4.24 9.71 1.18
N ALA A 91 3.81 9.92 2.42
CA ALA A 91 2.52 10.55 2.72
C ALA A 91 2.38 11.98 2.15
N ARG A 92 3.49 12.72 2.00
CA ARG A 92 3.47 14.09 1.46
C ARG A 92 3.20 14.07 -0.04
N ASP A 93 3.99 13.30 -0.79
CA ASP A 93 3.87 13.26 -2.25
C ASP A 93 2.56 12.56 -2.66
N GLY A 94 2.25 11.41 -2.05
CA GLY A 94 1.00 10.70 -2.30
C GLY A 94 -0.23 11.52 -1.93
N GLY A 95 -0.19 12.24 -0.81
CA GLY A 95 -1.27 13.15 -0.42
C GLY A 95 -1.47 14.32 -1.40
N ALA A 96 -0.38 14.84 -1.98
CA ALA A 96 -0.48 15.86 -3.03
C ALA A 96 -1.08 15.29 -4.33
N MET A 97 -0.71 14.06 -4.71
CA MET A 97 -1.27 13.36 -5.86
C MET A 97 -2.77 13.07 -5.68
N LEU A 98 -3.16 12.56 -4.51
CA LEU A 98 -4.57 12.30 -4.17
C LEU A 98 -5.42 13.57 -4.29
N LYS A 99 -4.93 14.72 -3.82
CA LYS A 99 -5.62 16.01 -3.99
C LYS A 99 -5.83 16.37 -5.46
N ARG A 100 -4.84 16.12 -6.33
CA ARG A 100 -4.96 16.32 -7.78
C ARG A 100 -5.96 15.36 -8.44
N CYS A 101 -6.21 14.21 -7.80
CA CYS A 101 -7.21 13.23 -8.21
C CYS A 101 -8.62 13.56 -7.69
N HIS A 102 -8.82 14.72 -7.03
CA HIS A 102 -10.06 15.09 -6.35
C HIS A 102 -10.47 14.12 -5.24
N PHE A 103 -9.49 13.61 -4.49
CA PHE A 103 -9.72 12.81 -3.29
C PHE A 103 -10.11 13.72 -2.10
N HIS A 104 -11.27 13.45 -1.51
CA HIS A 104 -11.85 14.09 -0.34
C HIS A 104 -11.85 13.16 0.88
N GLY A 105 -11.86 11.84 0.67
CA GLY A 105 -11.78 10.88 1.78
C GLY A 105 -11.89 9.42 1.34
N LEU A 106 -11.84 8.51 2.33
CA LEU A 106 -11.83 7.07 2.09
C LEU A 106 -13.03 6.53 1.29
N SER A 107 -14.17 7.23 1.30
CA SER A 107 -15.34 6.90 0.49
C SER A 107 -15.05 6.93 -1.01
N ASP A 108 -14.11 7.76 -1.45
CA ASP A 108 -13.79 7.95 -2.88
C ASP A 108 -13.04 6.75 -3.49
N PHE A 109 -12.66 5.77 -2.65
CA PHE A 109 -12.21 4.46 -3.13
C PHE A 109 -13.37 3.61 -3.65
N ASP A 110 -14.63 4.08 -3.57
CA ASP A 110 -15.79 3.48 -4.24
C ASP A 110 -15.66 3.41 -5.78
N GLY A 111 -14.82 4.25 -6.37
CA GLY A 111 -14.47 4.21 -7.80
C GLY A 111 -13.46 3.13 -8.16
N LEU A 112 -12.82 2.48 -7.17
CA LEU A 112 -11.87 1.39 -7.42
C LEU A 112 -12.60 0.05 -7.52
N ASP A 113 -12.08 -0.86 -8.35
CA ASP A 113 -12.51 -2.25 -8.35
C ASP A 113 -12.11 -2.99 -7.07
N LEU A 114 -12.61 -4.21 -6.93
CA LEU A 114 -12.40 -5.05 -5.75
C LEU A 114 -10.91 -5.34 -5.49
N GLU A 115 -10.12 -5.62 -6.52
CA GLU A 115 -8.72 -6.04 -6.36
C GLU A 115 -7.86 -4.86 -5.89
N ARG A 116 -8.07 -3.67 -6.45
CA ARG A 116 -7.41 -2.44 -6.00
C ARG A 116 -7.78 -2.09 -4.56
N ARG A 117 -9.05 -2.26 -4.16
CA ARG A 117 -9.48 -2.04 -2.76
C ARG A 117 -8.85 -3.03 -1.80
N LYS A 118 -8.78 -4.31 -2.16
CA LYS A 118 -8.11 -5.34 -1.35
C LYS A 118 -6.65 -4.98 -1.11
N VAL A 119 -5.93 -4.55 -2.15
CA VAL A 119 -4.54 -4.11 -1.99
C VAL A 119 -4.45 -2.93 -1.01
N ILE A 120 -5.26 -1.88 -1.15
CA ILE A 120 -5.23 -0.74 -0.23
C ILE A 120 -5.54 -1.17 1.22
N ALA A 121 -6.52 -2.06 1.40
CA ALA A 121 -6.87 -2.59 2.71
C ALA A 121 -5.74 -3.42 3.32
N ASP A 122 -5.14 -4.33 2.55
CA ASP A 122 -4.01 -5.16 2.96
C ASP A 122 -2.80 -4.27 3.31
N LEU A 123 -2.52 -3.24 2.52
CA LEU A 123 -1.46 -2.27 2.81
C LEU A 123 -1.71 -1.51 4.12
N LEU A 124 -2.95 -1.07 4.36
CA LEU A 124 -3.33 -0.36 5.58
C LEU A 124 -3.18 -1.25 6.82
N VAL A 125 -3.71 -2.47 6.78
CA VAL A 125 -3.70 -3.42 7.90
C VAL A 125 -2.27 -3.85 8.26
N ASN A 126 -1.38 -3.95 7.27
CA ASN A 126 -0.01 -4.41 7.46
C ASN A 126 1.02 -3.28 7.50
N TYR A 127 0.59 -2.01 7.51
CA TYR A 127 1.53 -0.89 7.48
C TYR A 127 2.37 -0.83 8.76
N SER A 128 3.66 -1.08 8.60
CA SER A 128 4.67 -1.03 9.66
C SER A 128 5.72 0.08 9.41
N GLY A 129 5.36 1.05 8.57
CA GLY A 129 6.26 2.07 8.06
C GLY A 129 6.83 1.70 6.69
N TRP A 130 7.28 2.72 5.96
CA TRP A 130 8.09 2.53 4.75
C TRP A 130 9.56 2.37 5.12
#